data_AF-A0AAV8WF78-F1
#
_entry.id   AF-A0AAV8WF78-F1
#
_cell.length_a   1.000
_cell.length_b   1.000
_cell.length_c   1.000
_cell.angle_alpha   90.00
_cell.angle_beta   90.00
_cell.angle_gamma   90.00
#
_symmetry.space_group_name_H-M   'P 1'
#
loop_
_entity.id
_entity.type
_entity.pdbx_description
1 polymer ?
#
loop_
_entity_poly.entity_id
_entity_poly.type
_entity_poly.pdbx_seq_one_letter_code
_entity_poly.pdbx_strand_id
1 'polypeptide(L)'
;MVDTRSLIQFPVSFSEECRYSKGAWSECDPKTNQRSRTLTLKKGNLPNCENNKTIQKKCKKACRYEKGTWSECNAQSQMTRNDKLKVNSDASCEQNRQITKKCKAKGTKPTKGKKGTRIDHPFLFALF
;
A
#
# COMPACT_ATOMS: atom_id res chain seq x y z
N MET A 1 -18.29 55.76 -48.81
CA MET A 1 -17.43 54.59 -48.53
C MET A 1 -17.02 54.65 -47.07
N VAL A 2 -17.68 53.88 -46.20
CA VAL A 2 -17.09 53.44 -44.93
C VAL A 2 -17.52 51.99 -44.73
N ASP A 3 -16.61 51.10 -45.11
CA ASP A 3 -16.63 49.68 -44.77
C ASP A 3 -16.31 49.58 -43.28
N THR A 4 -17.31 49.27 -42.48
CA THR A 4 -17.11 48.80 -41.11
C THR A 4 -17.66 47.39 -41.03
N ARG A 5 -16.90 46.43 -41.58
CA ARG A 5 -16.87 45.05 -41.07
C ARG A 5 -16.57 45.09 -39.58
N SER A 6 -17.60 45.33 -38.78
CA SER A 6 -17.56 45.16 -37.34
C SER A 6 -17.48 43.66 -37.08
N LEU A 7 -16.29 43.23 -36.66
CA LEU A 7 -15.98 41.84 -36.34
C LEU A 7 -17.01 41.34 -35.33
N ILE A 8 -17.78 40.33 -35.73
CA ILE A 8 -18.58 39.52 -34.83
C ILE A 8 -17.61 38.82 -33.88
N GLN A 9 -17.30 39.46 -32.76
CA GLN A 9 -16.67 38.82 -31.62
C GLN A 9 -17.73 37.89 -31.03
N PHE A 10 -17.84 36.69 -31.58
CA PHE A 10 -18.52 35.60 -30.88
C PHE A 10 -17.89 35.51 -29.48
N PRO A 11 -18.66 35.64 -28.39
CA PRO A 11 -18.11 35.44 -27.07
C PRO A 11 -17.72 33.97 -27.00
N VAL A 12 -16.42 33.71 -27.11
CA VAL A 12 -15.87 32.40 -26.81
C VAL A 12 -16.17 32.18 -25.34
N SER A 13 -17.28 31.51 -25.04
CA SER A 13 -17.67 31.05 -23.71
C SER A 13 -16.73 29.90 -23.33
N PHE A 14 -15.47 30.24 -23.11
CA PHE A 14 -14.49 29.35 -22.52
C PHE A 14 -14.81 29.32 -21.02
N SER A 15 -15.87 28.60 -20.67
CA SER A 15 -16.31 28.23 -19.32
C SER A 15 -15.47 28.92 -18.23
N GLU A 16 -16.03 29.96 -17.60
CA GLU A 16 -15.55 30.66 -16.40
C GLU A 16 -15.35 29.71 -15.18
N GLU A 17 -15.25 28.41 -15.43
CA GLU A 17 -15.05 27.37 -14.44
C GLU A 17 -13.60 27.42 -13.96
N CYS A 18 -13.45 27.68 -12.66
CA CYS A 18 -12.14 27.70 -12.01
C CYS A 18 -11.43 26.34 -12.14
N ARG A 19 -10.29 26.33 -12.82
CA ARG A 19 -9.46 25.12 -13.00
C ARG A 19 -8.35 25.11 -11.96
N TYR A 20 -8.29 24.05 -11.16
CA TYR A 20 -7.28 23.89 -10.10
C TYR A 20 -6.33 22.72 -10.34
N SER A 21 -5.05 22.90 -10.01
CA SER A 21 -4.13 21.78 -9.76
C SER A 21 -4.39 21.17 -8.40
N LYS A 22 -4.27 19.85 -8.33
CA LYS A 22 -4.37 19.07 -7.10
C LYS A 22 -2.98 18.82 -6.55
N GLY A 23 -2.71 19.28 -5.33
CA GLY A 23 -1.53 18.88 -4.56
C GLY A 23 -1.60 17.43 -4.08
N ALA A 24 -0.55 16.99 -3.40
CA ALA A 24 -0.50 15.70 -2.72
C ALA A 24 -1.52 15.64 -1.58
N TRP A 25 -2.04 14.45 -1.30
CA TRP A 25 -2.82 14.21 -0.08
C TRP A 25 -1.90 14.22 1.13
N SER A 26 -2.31 14.91 2.20
CA SER A 26 -1.70 14.78 3.51
C SER A 26 -1.78 13.35 4.01
N GLU A 27 -1.01 13.06 5.06
CA GLU A 27 -1.27 11.88 5.86
C GLU A 27 -2.68 11.92 6.46
N CYS A 28 -3.24 10.74 6.71
CA CYS A 28 -4.51 10.63 7.40
C CYS A 28 -4.34 11.06 8.86
N ASP A 29 -5.11 12.05 9.29
CA ASP A 29 -5.25 12.44 10.67
C ASP A 29 -5.94 11.31 11.45
N PRO A 30 -5.29 10.77 12.48
CA PRO A 30 -5.84 9.68 13.30
C PRO A 30 -7.11 10.04 14.06
N LYS A 31 -7.26 11.30 14.47
CA LYS A 31 -8.38 11.73 15.32
C LYS A 31 -9.67 11.86 14.53
N THR A 32 -9.55 12.32 13.28
CA THR A 32 -10.70 12.68 12.44
C THR A 32 -10.92 11.71 11.28
N ASN A 33 -10.01 10.75 11.05
CA ASN A 33 -10.01 9.83 9.90
C ASN A 33 -10.10 10.58 8.55
N GLN A 34 -9.49 11.75 8.48
CA GLN A 34 -9.53 12.62 7.32
C GLN A 34 -8.13 12.96 6.83
N ARG A 35 -8.03 13.22 5.53
CA ARG A 35 -6.83 13.76 4.89
C ARG A 35 -7.23 14.97 4.06
N SER A 36 -6.36 15.95 4.03
CA SER A 36 -6.56 17.19 3.29
C SER A 36 -5.58 17.26 2.11
N ARG A 37 -5.92 18.08 1.11
CA ARG A 37 -4.96 18.54 0.11
C ARG A 37 -5.31 19.94 -0.35
N THR A 38 -4.29 20.66 -0.78
CA THR A 38 -4.43 21.98 -1.37
C THR A 38 -4.74 21.87 -2.87
N LEU A 39 -5.64 22.71 -3.33
CA LEU A 39 -5.97 22.97 -4.71
C LEU A 39 -5.46 24.37 -5.05
N THR A 40 -4.55 24.48 -6.01
CA THR A 40 -3.97 25.76 -6.44
C THR A 40 -4.56 26.15 -7.79
N LEU A 41 -5.04 27.38 -7.93
CA LEU A 41 -5.68 27.89 -9.13
C LEU A 41 -4.68 27.87 -10.31
N LYS A 42 -5.12 27.32 -11.44
CA LYS A 42 -4.36 27.29 -12.70
C LYS A 42 -4.95 28.22 -13.76
N LYS A 43 -6.27 28.31 -13.83
CA LYS A 43 -7.01 29.16 -14.77
C LYS A 43 -8.33 29.59 -14.12
N GLY A 44 -8.66 30.87 -14.25
CA GLY A 44 -9.88 31.48 -13.72
C GLY A 44 -9.64 32.92 -13.31
N ASN A 45 -10.70 33.71 -13.23
CA ASN A 45 -10.63 35.11 -12.79
C ASN A 45 -10.57 35.18 -11.26
N LEU A 46 -9.59 35.89 -10.70
CA LEU A 46 -9.42 36.06 -9.25
C LEU A 46 -10.66 36.55 -8.46
N PRO A 47 -11.57 37.41 -9.00
CA PRO A 47 -12.78 37.76 -8.25
C PRO A 47 -13.76 36.60 -8.09
N ASN A 48 -13.75 35.62 -9.01
CA ASN A 48 -14.69 34.48 -9.00
C ASN A 48 -14.04 33.18 -8.50
N CYS A 49 -12.70 33.14 -8.44
CA CYS A 49 -11.92 31.95 -8.11
C CYS A 49 -10.90 32.26 -7.00
N GLU A 50 -11.01 31.59 -5.85
CA GLU A 50 -9.97 31.69 -4.83
C GLU A 50 -8.65 31.11 -5.35
N ASN A 51 -7.53 31.74 -5.00
CA ASN A 51 -6.21 31.30 -5.45
C ASN A 51 -5.84 29.91 -4.93
N ASN A 52 -6.22 29.60 -3.69
CA ASN A 52 -5.98 28.30 -3.06
C ASN A 52 -7.22 27.83 -2.30
N LYS A 53 -7.61 26.56 -2.49
CA LYS A 53 -8.68 25.90 -1.73
C LYS A 53 -8.16 24.65 -1.04
N THR A 54 -8.68 24.33 0.14
CA THR A 54 -8.37 23.05 0.81
C THR A 54 -9.56 22.11 0.70
N ILE A 55 -9.33 20.89 0.25
CA ILE A 55 -10.36 19.85 0.23
C ILE A 55 -10.00 18.70 1.17
N GLN A 56 -11.01 18.12 1.82
CA GLN A 56 -10.85 17.03 2.76
C GLN A 56 -11.58 15.78 2.25
N LYS A 57 -11.05 14.61 2.57
CA LYS A 57 -11.69 13.31 2.30
C LYS A 57 -11.41 12.33 3.43
N LYS A 58 -12.37 11.42 3.67
CA LYS A 58 -12.18 10.26 4.54
C LYS A 58 -11.05 9.36 4.02
N CYS A 59 -10.32 8.75 4.94
CA CYS A 59 -9.20 7.87 4.60
C CYS A 59 -9.70 6.47 4.19
N LYS A 60 -9.04 5.85 3.20
CA LYS A 60 -9.40 4.48 2.74
C LYS A 60 -8.97 3.38 3.71
N LYS A 61 -8.06 3.65 4.65
CA LYS A 61 -7.55 2.68 5.63
C LYS A 61 -7.59 3.33 7.01
N ALA A 62 -8.74 3.19 7.67
CA ALA A 62 -8.96 3.59 9.05
C ALA A 62 -8.00 2.88 10.02
N CYS A 63 -7.68 1.63 9.72
CA CYS A 63 -6.87 0.76 10.59
C CYS A 63 -5.42 0.69 10.09
N ARG A 64 -4.50 1.35 10.81
CA ARG A 64 -3.06 1.28 10.56
C ARG A 64 -2.45 0.30 11.55
N TYR A 65 -1.73 -0.70 11.05
CA TYR A 65 -1.12 -1.72 11.90
C TYR A 65 0.39 -1.73 11.82
N GLU A 66 1.03 -1.96 12.97
CA GLU A 66 2.42 -2.38 13.10
C GLU A 66 2.52 -3.87 12.80
N LYS A 67 3.41 -4.21 11.86
CA LYS A 67 3.58 -5.57 11.39
C LYS A 67 4.54 -6.29 12.33
N GLY A 68 4.11 -7.41 12.92
CA GLY A 68 4.99 -8.27 13.71
C GLY A 68 5.96 -9.09 12.86
N THR A 69 6.58 -10.08 13.48
CA THR A 69 7.42 -11.07 12.79
C THR A 69 6.55 -12.21 12.26
N TRP A 70 6.82 -12.69 11.05
CA TRP A 70 6.18 -13.90 10.54
C TRP A 70 6.65 -15.11 11.34
N SER A 71 5.72 -16.00 11.71
CA SER A 71 6.04 -17.30 12.29
C SER A 71 6.81 -18.15 11.29
N GLU A 72 7.40 -19.25 11.76
CA GLU A 72 7.91 -20.28 10.86
C GLU A 72 6.77 -20.89 10.02
N CYS A 73 7.15 -21.51 8.90
CA CYS A 73 6.21 -22.19 8.03
C CYS A 73 5.77 -23.51 8.67
N ASN A 74 4.48 -23.64 8.95
CA ASN A 74 3.93 -24.85 9.56
C ASN A 74 3.83 -26.02 8.56
N ALA A 75 3.49 -27.21 9.07
CA ALA A 75 3.30 -28.41 8.24
C ALA A 75 2.22 -28.25 7.15
N GLN A 76 1.26 -27.34 7.34
CA GLN A 76 0.21 -27.03 6.37
C GLN A 76 0.64 -26.00 5.32
N SER A 77 1.94 -25.68 5.23
CA SER A 77 2.47 -24.65 4.32
C SER A 77 1.87 -23.26 4.54
N GLN A 78 1.61 -22.92 5.82
CA GLN A 78 1.10 -21.63 6.25
C GLN A 78 2.01 -21.01 7.32
N MET A 79 2.08 -19.69 7.30
CA MET A 79 2.71 -18.89 8.35
C MET A 79 1.76 -17.80 8.78
N THR A 80 1.85 -17.42 10.05
CA THR A 80 0.99 -16.41 10.65
C THR A 80 1.82 -15.25 11.16
N ARG A 81 1.21 -14.07 11.24
CA ARG A 81 1.81 -12.88 11.83
C ARG A 81 0.76 -12.10 12.57
N ASN A 82 1.10 -11.66 13.78
CA ASN A 82 0.26 -10.78 14.57
C ASN A 82 0.64 -9.33 14.29
N ASP A 83 -0.34 -8.56 13.87
CA ASP A 83 -0.26 -7.13 13.59
C ASP A 83 -0.94 -6.37 14.74
N LYS A 84 -0.29 -5.35 15.30
CA LYS A 84 -0.84 -4.51 16.39
C LYS A 84 -1.37 -3.19 15.83
N LEU A 85 -2.51 -2.71 16.30
CA LEU A 85 -3.10 -1.45 15.88
C LEU A 85 -2.23 -0.29 16.36
N LYS A 86 -1.96 0.68 15.48
CA LYS A 86 -1.28 1.92 15.85
C LYS A 86 -2.24 2.81 16.61
N VAL A 87 -1.73 3.53 17.61
CA VAL A 87 -2.44 4.55 18.42
C VAL A 87 -3.21 5.56 17.55
N ASN A 88 -2.73 5.77 16.33
CA ASN A 88 -3.26 6.69 15.34
C ASN A 88 -4.23 6.03 14.34
N SER A 89 -5.01 5.06 14.81
CA SER A 89 -6.02 4.36 14.00
C SER A 89 -7.40 4.58 14.58
N ASP A 90 -8.40 4.29 13.77
CA ASP A 90 -9.79 4.36 14.18
C ASP A 90 -10.10 3.38 15.32
N ALA A 91 -10.91 3.80 16.29
CA ALA A 91 -11.28 3.00 17.45
C ALA A 91 -12.18 1.80 17.11
N SER A 92 -12.83 1.81 15.94
CA SER A 92 -13.60 0.65 15.45
C SER A 92 -12.73 -0.53 14.99
N CYS A 93 -11.42 -0.34 14.86
CA CYS A 93 -10.50 -1.35 14.39
C CYS A 93 -10.15 -2.37 15.49
N GLU A 94 -9.94 -3.63 15.09
CA GLU A 94 -9.39 -4.64 15.99
C GLU A 94 -8.02 -4.23 16.50
N GLN A 95 -7.80 -4.30 17.82
CA GLN A 95 -6.55 -3.91 18.46
C GLN A 95 -5.38 -4.79 17.99
N ASN A 96 -5.61 -6.09 17.82
CA ASN A 96 -4.64 -7.02 17.25
C ASN A 96 -5.35 -7.83 16.16
N ARG A 97 -4.70 -8.02 15.01
CA ARG A 97 -5.19 -8.94 13.97
C ARG A 97 -4.13 -9.97 13.63
N GLN A 98 -4.57 -11.19 13.31
CA GLN A 98 -3.70 -12.25 12.82
C GLN A 98 -3.85 -12.36 11.30
N ILE A 99 -2.73 -12.33 10.58
CA ILE A 99 -2.70 -12.54 9.14
C ILE A 99 -2.04 -13.88 8.86
N THR A 100 -2.71 -14.72 8.08
CA THR A 100 -2.15 -15.98 7.57
C THR A 100 -1.74 -15.83 6.11
N LYS A 101 -0.58 -16.38 5.75
CA LYS A 101 -0.11 -16.48 4.37
C LYS A 101 0.40 -17.88 4.09
N LYS A 102 0.28 -18.30 2.82
CA LYS A 102 0.93 -19.51 2.34
C LYS A 102 2.44 -19.29 2.27
N CYS A 103 3.21 -20.28 2.66
CA CYS A 103 4.66 -20.32 2.58
C CYS A 103 5.09 -21.61 1.91
N LYS A 104 6.24 -21.60 1.24
CA LYS A 104 6.89 -22.84 0.79
C LYS A 104 7.71 -23.35 1.96
N ALA A 105 7.42 -24.56 2.45
CA ALA A 105 8.31 -25.22 3.39
C ALA A 105 9.68 -25.30 2.72
N LYS A 106 10.66 -24.57 3.26
CA LYS A 106 12.05 -24.81 2.87
C LYS A 106 12.34 -26.21 3.41
N GLY A 107 12.45 -27.19 2.51
CA GLY A 107 12.86 -28.54 2.88
C GLY A 107 14.03 -28.42 3.83
N THR A 108 13.87 -28.96 5.04
CA THR A 108 14.96 -29.15 5.97
C THR A 108 16.05 -29.88 5.19
N LYS A 109 17.19 -29.23 4.93
CA LYS A 109 18.37 -29.97 4.50
C LYS A 109 18.60 -31.00 5.60
N PRO A 110 18.54 -32.31 5.33
CA PRO A 110 18.85 -33.29 6.34
C PRO A 110 20.27 -33.01 6.81
N THR A 111 20.44 -32.73 8.09
CA THR A 111 21.75 -32.66 8.74
C THR A 111 22.39 -34.02 8.56
N LYS A 112 23.32 -34.12 7.60
CA LYS A 112 24.16 -35.28 7.37
C LYS A 112 25.01 -35.49 8.63
N GLY A 113 24.57 -36.40 9.50
CA GLY A 113 25.25 -36.68 10.75
C GLY A 113 24.79 -37.99 11.39
N LYS A 114 25.35 -39.11 10.94
CA LYS A 114 26.03 -40.11 11.79
C LYS A 114 26.56 -41.26 10.91
N LYS A 115 27.87 -41.48 11.02
CA LYS A 115 28.61 -42.60 10.42
C LYS A 115 28.08 -43.90 11.04
N GLY A 116 27.43 -44.74 10.24
CA GLY A 116 27.06 -46.11 10.56
C GLY A 116 27.99 -47.06 9.83
N THR A 117 28.73 -47.83 10.60
CA THR A 117 29.80 -48.78 10.25
C THR A 117 29.35 -49.78 9.18
N ARG A 118 30.06 -49.81 8.04
CA ARG A 118 29.93 -50.89 7.05
C ARG A 118 30.74 -52.07 7.62
N ILE A 119 30.05 -53.14 7.99
CA ILE A 119 30.69 -54.38 8.42
C ILE A 119 31.31 -54.99 7.16
N ASP A 120 32.63 -54.92 7.05
CA ASP A 120 33.41 -55.63 6.03
C ASP A 120 33.22 -57.14 6.23
N HIS A 121 32.47 -57.76 5.33
CA HIS A 121 32.40 -59.22 5.24
C HIS A 121 33.63 -59.67 4.44
N PRO A 122 34.54 -60.50 4.99
CA PRO A 122 35.73 -60.91 4.27
C PRO A 122 35.32 -61.83 3.13
N PHE A 123 35.80 -61.50 1.92
CA PHE A 123 35.87 -62.42 0.80
C PHE A 123 36.76 -63.60 1.22
N LEU A 124 36.14 -64.72 1.61
CA LEU A 124 36.83 -66.01 1.64
C LEU A 124 36.92 -66.53 0.20
N PHE A 125 38.07 -66.29 -0.43
CA PHE A 125 38.60 -67.13 -1.48
C PHE A 125 38.99 -68.49 -0.87
N ALA A 126 38.37 -69.59 -1.31
CA ALA A 126 38.94 -70.93 -1.16
C ALA A 126 38.28 -71.92 -2.14
N LEU A 127 39.08 -72.28 -3.16
CA LEU A 127 39.20 -73.56 -3.89
C LEU A 127 38.15 -74.65 -3.64
N PHE A 128 37.52 -75.15 -4.71
CA PHE A 128 37.59 -76.54 -5.20
C PHE A 128 37.00 -76.61 -6.61
#